data_AF-A0A4R7TDR7-F1
#
_entry.id   AF-A0A4R7TDR7-F1
#
_cell.length_a   1.000
_cell.length_b   1.000
_cell.length_c   1.000
_cell.angle_alpha   90.00
_cell.angle_beta   90.00
_cell.angle_gamma   90.00
#
_symmetry.space_group_name_H-M   'P 1'
#
loop_
_entity.id
_entity.type
_entity.pdbx_description
1 polymer ?
#
loop_
_entity_poly.entity_id
_entity_poly.type
_entity_poly.pdbx_seq_one_letter_code
_entity_poly.pdbx_strand_id
1 'polypeptide(L)'
;MIRWQHSSGGSAYCLGRLARSAPERPVVVLSELAGNPDAVGLVSDYAGAATAAAALFGVDPTSVRWLAHHGDFSSYDAAGAPETFTEVQLHSDGSRLHSDLTDQRLLSPAESETLSRSLGPITES
;
A
#
# COMPACT_ATOMS: atom_id res chain seq x y z
N MET A 1 -3.57 9.36 -6.67
CA MET A 1 -4.17 8.04 -6.97
C MET A 1 -3.21 7.25 -7.85
N ILE A 2 -2.94 6.00 -7.50
CA ILE A 2 -2.13 5.07 -8.29
C ILE A 2 -3.09 4.16 -9.04
N ARG A 3 -2.77 3.85 -10.31
CA ARG A 3 -3.53 2.93 -11.15
C ARG A 3 -2.57 1.92 -11.77
N TRP A 4 -3.00 0.68 -11.88
CA TRP A 4 -2.24 -0.36 -12.55
C TRP A 4 -3.16 -1.36 -13.24
N GLN A 5 -2.59 -2.14 -14.15
CA GLN A 5 -3.26 -3.29 -14.73
C GLN A 5 -3.13 -4.46 -13.77
N HIS A 6 -4.26 -4.93 -13.23
CA HIS A 6 -4.27 -5.99 -12.23
C HIS A 6 -3.91 -7.34 -12.86
N SER A 7 -3.20 -8.19 -12.13
CA SER A 7 -2.73 -9.49 -12.59
C SER A 7 -3.85 -10.46 -13.02
N SER A 8 -5.04 -10.36 -12.42
CA SER A 8 -6.25 -11.12 -12.82
C SER A 8 -6.99 -10.52 -14.03
N GLY A 9 -6.51 -9.41 -14.58
CA GLY A 9 -7.19 -8.64 -15.63
C GLY A 9 -7.95 -7.43 -15.07
N GLY A 10 -8.14 -6.41 -15.92
CA GLY A 10 -8.79 -5.15 -15.55
C GLY A 10 -7.83 -4.12 -14.95
N SER A 11 -8.36 -2.92 -14.69
CA SER A 11 -7.62 -1.82 -14.05
C SER A 11 -8.01 -1.74 -12.57
N ALA A 12 -7.00 -1.68 -11.70
CA ALA A 12 -7.17 -1.45 -10.27
C ALA A 12 -6.54 -0.11 -9.87
N TYR A 13 -6.91 0.39 -8.69
CA TYR A 13 -6.42 1.64 -8.17
C TYR A 13 -6.36 1.69 -6.64
N CYS A 14 -5.48 2.55 -6.13
CA CYS A 14 -5.34 2.81 -4.69
C CYS A 14 -4.89 4.25 -4.43
N LEU A 15 -4.93 4.69 -3.18
CA LEU A 15 -4.24 5.91 -2.77
C LEU A 15 -2.80 5.59 -2.39
N GLY A 16 -1.86 6.41 -2.86
CA GLY A 16 -0.45 6.30 -2.50
C GLY A 16 0.00 7.52 -1.72
N ARG A 17 0.74 7.30 -0.64
CA ARG A 17 1.47 8.35 0.09
C ARG A 17 2.94 7.96 0.20
N LEU A 18 3.81 8.93 -0.02
CA LEU A 18 5.25 8.81 0.20
C LEU A 18 5.65 9.69 1.39
N ALA A 19 6.06 9.08 2.50
CA ALA A 19 6.70 9.77 3.59
C ALA A 19 8.21 9.64 3.45
N ARG A 20 8.88 10.77 3.22
CA ARG A 20 10.34 10.84 3.24
C ARG A 20 10.79 11.18 4.65
N SER A 21 11.28 10.17 5.38
CA SER A 21 11.88 10.36 6.70
C SER A 21 13.38 10.17 6.57
N ALA A 22 14.18 11.22 6.76
CA ALA A 22 15.64 11.10 6.85
C ALA A 22 16.03 11.05 8.34
N PRO A 23 16.96 10.17 8.78
CA PRO A 23 17.85 9.29 8.01
C PRO A 23 17.29 7.90 7.66
N GLU A 24 16.01 7.64 7.94
CA GLU A 24 15.38 6.35 7.72
C GLU A 24 15.12 6.06 6.22
N ARG A 25 14.69 4.83 5.92
CA ARG A 25 14.24 4.49 4.57
C ARG A 25 12.90 5.19 4.31
N PRO A 26 12.65 5.73 3.09
CA PRO A 26 11.34 6.27 2.75
C PRO A 26 10.25 5.22 2.95
N VAL A 27 9.07 5.67 3.39
CA VAL A 27 7.91 4.80 3.59
C VAL A 27 6.89 5.11 2.51
N VAL A 28 6.47 4.08 1.78
CA VAL A 28 5.35 4.16 0.84
C VAL A 28 4.16 3.43 1.45
N VAL A 29 3.04 4.13 1.53
CA VAL A 29 1.77 3.59 2.01
C VAL A 29 0.79 3.54 0.85
N LEU A 30 0.28 2.34 0.58
CA LEU A 30 -0.77 2.09 -0.39
C LEU A 30 -2.05 1.78 0.36
N SER A 31 -3.09 2.59 0.19
CA SER A 31 -4.39 2.42 0.85
C SER A 31 -5.40 1.83 -0.12
N GLU A 32 -6.03 0.73 0.27
CA GLU A 32 -7.12 0.12 -0.51
C GLU A 32 -8.37 1.01 -0.48
N LEU A 33 -9.07 1.08 -1.61
CA LEU A 33 -10.32 1.83 -1.76
C LEU A 33 -11.45 0.90 -2.16
N ALA A 34 -12.61 1.03 -1.52
CA ALA A 34 -13.80 0.21 -1.77
C ALA A 34 -14.31 0.25 -3.22
N GLY A 35 -14.01 1.32 -3.96
CA GLY A 35 -14.49 1.52 -5.33
C GLY A 35 -13.74 0.72 -6.41
N ASN A 36 -12.76 -0.13 -6.06
CA ASN A 36 -12.09 -0.96 -7.05
C ASN A 36 -13.11 -1.85 -7.79
N PRO A 37 -13.15 -1.80 -9.13
CA PRO A 37 -14.05 -2.64 -9.91
C PRO A 37 -13.75 -4.12 -9.62
N ASP A 38 -14.78 -4.96 -9.65
CA ASP A 38 -14.67 -6.43 -9.54
C ASP A 38 -13.98 -6.96 -8.26
N ALA A 39 -13.86 -6.14 -7.21
CA ALA A 39 -13.14 -6.47 -5.97
C ALA A 39 -11.67 -6.89 -6.20
N VAL A 40 -11.05 -6.44 -7.30
CA VAL A 40 -9.60 -6.58 -7.51
C VAL A 40 -8.88 -5.56 -6.64
N GLY A 41 -8.58 -5.98 -5.41
CA GLY A 41 -8.06 -5.13 -4.35
C GLY A 41 -6.54 -4.98 -4.35
N LEU A 42 -6.06 -4.18 -3.40
CA LEU A 42 -4.63 -4.00 -3.15
C LEU A 42 -4.00 -5.30 -2.64
N VAL A 43 -4.74 -6.08 -1.85
CA VAL A 43 -4.28 -7.34 -1.25
C VAL A 43 -3.94 -8.39 -2.31
N SER A 44 -4.70 -8.48 -3.40
CA SER A 44 -4.54 -9.53 -4.42
C SER A 44 -3.40 -9.28 -5.42
N ASP A 45 -2.91 -8.05 -5.52
CA ASP A 45 -1.84 -7.68 -6.46
C ASP A 45 -1.01 -6.50 -5.94
N TYR A 46 -0.48 -6.64 -4.72
CA TYR A 46 0.32 -5.60 -4.09
C TYR A 46 1.59 -5.28 -4.91
N ALA A 47 2.23 -6.29 -5.51
CA ALA A 47 3.42 -6.10 -6.33
C ALA A 47 3.17 -5.26 -7.59
N GLY A 48 2.00 -5.44 -8.24
CA GLY A 48 1.56 -4.59 -9.34
C GLY A 48 1.36 -3.13 -8.89
N ALA A 49 0.67 -2.93 -7.77
CA ALA A 49 0.46 -1.61 -7.19
C ALA A 49 1.78 -0.93 -6.80
N ALA A 50 2.70 -1.65 -6.15
CA ALA A 50 4.01 -1.15 -5.75
C ALA A 50 4.90 -0.78 -6.94
N THR A 51 4.85 -1.57 -8.02
CA THR A 51 5.56 -1.24 -9.27
C THR A 51 5.08 0.10 -9.84
N ALA A 52 3.76 0.30 -9.92
CA ALA A 52 3.18 1.55 -10.39
C ALA A 52 3.49 2.72 -9.45
N ALA A 53 3.44 2.49 -8.13
CA ALA A 53 3.79 3.49 -7.12
C ALA A 53 5.25 3.91 -7.22
N ALA A 54 6.18 2.97 -7.35
CA ALA A 54 7.61 3.24 -7.46
C ALA A 54 7.92 4.10 -8.67
N ALA A 55 7.30 3.79 -9.82
CA ALA A 55 7.41 4.61 -11.03
C ALA A 55 6.84 6.02 -10.84
N LEU A 56 5.66 6.15 -10.20
CA LEU A 56 5.01 7.43 -9.94
C LEU A 56 5.84 8.31 -8.99
N PHE A 57 6.41 7.72 -7.94
CA PHE A 57 7.15 8.43 -6.91
C PHE A 57 8.64 8.61 -7.21
N GLY A 58 9.16 7.92 -8.24
CA GLY A 58 10.57 7.94 -8.59
C GLY A 58 11.47 7.36 -7.50
N VAL A 59 11.05 6.25 -6.87
CA VAL A 59 11.81 5.57 -5.81
C VAL A 59 12.26 4.19 -6.27
N ASP A 60 13.41 3.73 -5.78
CA ASP A 60 13.81 2.33 -5.94
C ASP A 60 12.95 1.45 -5.02
N PRO A 61 12.16 0.51 -5.57
CA PRO A 61 11.23 -0.30 -4.78
C PRO A 61 11.92 -1.22 -3.77
N THR A 62 13.21 -1.50 -3.91
CA THR A 62 13.98 -2.32 -2.95
C THR A 62 14.59 -1.50 -1.81
N SER A 63 14.55 -0.17 -1.92
CA SER A 63 15.15 0.78 -0.97
C SER A 63 14.13 1.42 -0.02
N VAL A 64 12.84 1.18 -0.22
CA VAL A 64 11.74 1.77 0.55
C VAL A 64 11.02 0.72 1.40
N ARG A 65 10.38 1.20 2.46
CA ARG A 65 9.48 0.40 3.30
C ARG A 65 8.08 0.47 2.73
N TRP A 66 7.46 -0.67 2.46
CA TRP A 66 6.13 -0.77 1.86
C TRP A 66 5.09 -1.15 2.90
N LEU A 67 3.98 -0.40 2.92
CA LEU A 67 2.85 -0.66 3.80
C LEU A 67 1.55 -0.72 3.00
N ALA A 68 0.75 -1.76 3.22
CA ALA A 68 -0.66 -1.80 2.86
C ALA A 68 -1.47 -1.19 3.99
N HIS A 69 -2.47 -0.37 3.65
CA HIS A 69 -3.32 0.32 4.60
C HIS A 69 -4.79 0.01 4.32
N HIS A 70 -5.48 -0.49 5.35
CA HIS A 70 -6.91 -0.80 5.28
C HIS A 70 -7.65 -0.15 6.45
N GLY A 71 -8.81 0.44 6.15
CA GLY A 71 -9.70 1.06 7.11
C GLY A 71 -11.15 0.96 6.68
N ASP A 72 -12.00 1.80 7.24
CA ASP A 72 -13.44 1.85 6.91
C ASP A 72 -13.71 2.26 5.45
N PHE A 73 -12.79 3.01 4.83
CA PHE A 73 -12.84 3.42 3.42
C PHE A 73 -12.44 2.30 2.44
N SER A 74 -11.85 1.20 2.94
CA SER A 74 -11.28 0.15 2.08
C SER A 74 -12.32 -0.82 1.55
N SER A 75 -13.47 -0.95 2.21
CA SER A 75 -14.59 -1.75 1.72
C SER A 75 -15.91 -1.15 2.18
N TYR A 76 -16.97 -1.31 1.38
CA TYR A 76 -18.32 -0.89 1.76
C TYR A 76 -18.88 -1.65 2.98
N ASP A 77 -18.30 -2.82 3.32
CA ASP A 77 -18.67 -3.62 4.49
C ASP A 77 -17.75 -3.41 5.71
N ALA A 78 -16.71 -2.58 5.61
CA ALA A 78 -15.73 -2.33 6.66
C ALA A 78 -16.23 -1.37 7.76
N ALA A 79 -17.55 -1.27 7.98
CA ALA A 79 -18.16 -0.28 8.86
C ALA A 79 -17.61 -0.36 10.29
N GLY A 80 -16.74 0.59 10.64
CA GLY A 80 -16.07 0.66 11.95
C GLY A 80 -14.88 -0.29 12.11
N ALA A 81 -14.37 -0.87 11.02
CA ALA A 81 -13.14 -1.64 11.04
C ALA A 81 -11.97 -0.74 11.49
N PRO A 82 -11.08 -1.25 12.36
CA PRO A 82 -9.92 -0.48 12.77
C PRO A 82 -9.00 -0.22 11.57
N GLU A 83 -8.36 0.94 11.57
CA GLU A 83 -7.24 1.23 10.68
C GLU A 83 -6.10 0.24 10.94
N THR A 84 -5.62 -0.40 9.88
CA THR A 84 -4.53 -1.36 9.94
C THR A 84 -3.47 -1.04 8.92
N PHE A 85 -2.21 -1.23 9.33
CA PHE A 85 -1.06 -1.16 8.44
C PHE A 85 -0.36 -2.50 8.43
N THR A 86 -0.18 -3.06 7.24
CA THR A 86 0.55 -4.31 7.03
C THR A 86 1.83 -4.00 6.28
N GLU A 87 2.96 -4.30 6.89
CA GLU A 87 4.25 -4.25 6.22
C GLU A 87 4.36 -5.39 5.21
N VAL A 88 4.67 -5.04 3.97
CA VAL A 88 4.75 -5.99 2.86
C VAL A 88 6.20 -6.06 2.38
N GLN A 89 6.81 -7.23 2.50
CA GLN A 89 8.12 -7.45 1.92
C GLN A 89 7.98 -7.64 0.40
N LEU A 90 8.71 -6.82 -0.37
CA LEU A 90 8.86 -6.99 -1.80
C LEU A 90 10.18 -7.66 -2.12
N HIS A 91 10.12 -8.59 -3.05
CA HIS A 91 11.26 -9.28 -3.63
C HIS A 91 11.34 -8.95 -5.11
N SER A 92 12.55 -8.87 -5.67
CA SER A 92 12.76 -8.71 -7.10
C SER A 92 13.52 -9.90 -7.67
N ASP A 93 13.05 -10.42 -8.80
CA ASP A 93 13.77 -11.44 -9.59
C ASP A 93 14.64 -10.82 -10.70
N GLY A 94 14.80 -9.49 -10.70
CA GLY A 94 15.51 -8.73 -11.73
C GLY A 94 14.62 -8.27 -12.89
N SER A 95 13.40 -8.80 -13.01
CA SER A 95 12.43 -8.40 -14.05
C SER A 95 11.11 -7.90 -13.48
N ARG A 96 10.69 -8.43 -12.34
CA ARG A 96 9.40 -8.16 -11.69
C ARG A 96 9.56 -8.06 -10.18
N LEU A 97 8.65 -7.31 -9.57
CA LEU A 97 8.42 -7.35 -8.13
C LEU A 97 7.45 -8.47 -7.81
N HIS A 98 7.65 -9.08 -6.65
CA HIS A 98 6.77 -10.11 -6.10
C HIS A 98 6.56 -9.83 -4.62
N SER A 99 5.38 -10.14 -4.12
CA SER A 99 5.02 -10.11 -2.70
C SER A 99 4.41 -11.45 -2.32
N ASP A 100 4.87 -12.04 -1.22
CA ASP A 100 4.21 -13.20 -0.61
C ASP A 100 3.37 -12.74 0.58
N LEU A 101 2.19 -13.33 0.75
CA LEU A 101 1.36 -13.13 1.93
C LEU A 101 2.06 -13.63 3.21
N THR A 102 2.92 -14.65 3.10
CA THR A 102 3.64 -15.20 4.27
C THR A 102 4.68 -14.25 4.84
N ASP A 103 5.15 -13.30 4.02
CA ASP A 103 6.19 -12.34 4.40
C ASP A 103 5.59 -11.01 4.89
N GLN A 104 4.27 -10.99 5.13
CA GLN A 104 3.58 -9.81 5.61
C GLN A 104 3.53 -9.75 7.13
N ARG A 105 3.71 -8.54 7.66
CA ARG A 105 3.64 -8.29 9.10
C ARG A 105 2.62 -7.19 9.40
N LEU A 106 1.55 -7.55 10.08
CA LEU A 106 0.64 -6.57 10.65
C LEU A 106 1.37 -5.73 11.71
N LEU A 107 1.34 -4.42 11.58
CA LEU A 107 1.88 -3.51 12.59
C LEU A 107 1.04 -3.58 13.86
N SER A 108 1.70 -3.47 15.00
CA SER A 108 1.00 -3.31 16.28
C SER A 108 0.20 -1.99 16.31
N PRO A 109 -0.78 -1.86 17.21
CA PRO A 109 -1.52 -0.60 17.36
C PRO A 109 -0.62 0.61 17.63
N ALA A 110 0.44 0.44 18.43
CA ALA A 110 1.39 1.51 18.75
C ALA A 110 2.24 1.93 17.54
N GLU A 111 2.69 0.98 16.73
CA GLU A 111 3.40 1.25 15.47
C GLU A 111 2.47 1.98 14.47
N SER A 112 1.23 1.52 14.37
CA SER A 112 0.21 2.12 13.49
C SER A 112 -0.10 3.56 13.88
N GLU A 113 -0.27 3.85 15.17
CA GLU A 113 -0.52 5.21 15.65
C GLU A 113 0.67 6.14 15.37
N THR A 114 1.89 5.65 15.61
CA THR A 114 3.13 6.40 15.33
C THR A 114 3.24 6.76 13.85
N LEU A 115 2.93 5.81 12.98
CA LEU A 115 2.93 6.01 11.54
C LEU A 115 1.82 6.98 11.08
N SER A 116 0.60 6.83 11.57
CA SER A 116 -0.50 7.76 11.23
C SER A 116 -0.16 9.21 11.60
N ARG A 117 0.53 9.40 12.72
CA ARG A 117 0.99 10.73 13.15
C ARG A 117 2.05 11.32 12.21
N SER A 118 2.92 10.49 11.61
CA SER A 118 3.97 10.96 10.70
C SER A 118 3.46 11.20 9.28
N LEU A 119 2.42 10.49 8.84
CA LEU A 119 1.79 10.67 7.52
C LEU A 119 0.91 11.92 7.43
N GLY A 120 0.41 12.43 8.55
CA GLY A 120 -0.61 13.47 8.58
C GLY A 120 -2.01 12.94 8.17
N PRO A 121 -3.05 13.80 8.22
CA PRO A 121 -4.41 13.39 7.89
C PRO A 121 -4.54 12.99 6.40
N ILE A 122 -5.41 12.02 6.11
CA ILE A 122 -5.80 11.71 4.73
C ILE A 122 -6.59 12.92 4.23
N THR A 123 -6.01 13.72 3.34
CA THR A 123 -6.72 14.82 2.70
C THR A 123 -7.25 14.31 1.37
N GLU A 124 -8.56 14.07 1.30
CA GLU A 124 -9.25 13.91 0.02
C GLU A 124 -9.22 15.28 -0.67
N SER A 125 -8.71 15.35 -1.90
CA SER A 125 -8.71 16.55 -2.73
C SER A 125 -9.50 16.28 -4.00
#